data_AF-A0A960GAZ3-F1
#
_entry.id   AF-A0A960GAZ3-F1
#
_cell.length_a   1.000
_cell.length_b   1.000
_cell.length_c   1.000
_cell.angle_alpha   90.00
_cell.angle_beta   90.00
_cell.angle_gamma   90.00
#
_symmetry.space_group_name_H-M   'P 1'
#
loop_
_entity.id
_entity.type
_entity.pdbx_description
1 polymer ?
#
loop_
_entity_poly.entity_id
_entity_poly.type
_entity_poly.pdbx_seq_one_letter_code
_entity_poly.pdbx_strand_id
1 'polypeptide(L)'
;VAIPPFTARSVLVPIAVAVIAAAVGGVAATRGELRLGLTAVGLAIVFGAAGVAATQSSVGNLESVVTWSALIASMLRFATPLIFAGIGGMFSERSGVVNIGLEGMMLSGAFFGILGAEKTGSWVLGVLSAIIAGALIASIHAVISIHLRADQIVSGTAINFLALGLTGYLFIDIYGSEGTPGGIPAIPDVSLGFLRDVPFFGGAFG
;
A
#
# COMPACT_ATOMS: atom_id res chain seq x y z
N VAL A 1 37.87 -29.10 -13.74
CA VAL A 1 36.86 -28.61 -14.71
C VAL A 1 35.54 -28.52 -13.96
N ALA A 2 35.14 -27.31 -13.55
CA ALA A 2 33.87 -27.11 -12.86
C ALA A 2 32.74 -27.28 -13.88
N ILE A 3 31.77 -28.13 -13.57
CA ILE A 3 30.55 -28.31 -14.37
C ILE A 3 29.85 -26.94 -14.35
N PRO A 4 29.54 -26.33 -15.50
CA PRO A 4 28.84 -25.05 -15.51
C PRO A 4 27.51 -25.20 -14.75
N PRO A 5 27.16 -24.27 -13.86
CA PRO A 5 25.92 -24.36 -13.10
C PRO A 5 24.75 -24.42 -14.08
N PHE A 6 23.82 -25.35 -13.86
CA PHE A 6 22.55 -25.40 -14.58
C PHE A 6 21.90 -24.02 -14.44
N THR A 7 21.98 -23.21 -15.49
CA THR A 7 21.36 -21.90 -15.53
C THR A 7 19.85 -22.12 -15.46
N ALA A 8 19.23 -21.67 -14.36
CA ALA A 8 17.80 -21.77 -14.07
C ALA A 8 16.91 -20.93 -15.01
N ARG A 9 17.35 -20.71 -16.26
CA ARG A 9 16.71 -19.94 -17.33
C ARG A 9 16.67 -20.73 -18.65
N SER A 10 16.71 -22.05 -18.60
CA SER A 10 16.59 -22.87 -19.81
C SER A 10 15.13 -22.98 -20.24
N VAL A 11 14.80 -22.41 -21.41
CA VAL A 11 13.48 -22.52 -22.07
C VAL A 11 13.10 -24.00 -22.34
N LEU A 12 14.10 -24.88 -22.39
CA LEU A 12 13.94 -26.31 -22.65
C LEU A 12 13.04 -27.03 -21.64
N VAL A 13 13.12 -26.69 -20.35
CA VAL A 13 12.34 -27.36 -19.29
C VAL A 13 10.85 -27.07 -19.40
N PRO A 14 10.37 -25.80 -19.45
CA PRO A 14 8.95 -25.50 -19.58
C PRO A 14 8.36 -26.01 -20.91
N ILE A 15 9.12 -25.97 -22.02
CA ILE A 15 8.68 -26.52 -23.30
C ILE A 15 8.54 -28.05 -23.22
N ALA A 16 9.54 -28.75 -22.67
CA ALA A 16 9.48 -30.21 -22.57
C ALA A 16 8.30 -30.69 -21.72
N VAL A 17 8.07 -30.04 -20.57
CA VAL A 17 6.93 -30.35 -19.69
C VAL A 17 5.58 -30.06 -20.39
N ALA A 18 5.47 -28.93 -21.09
CA ALA A 18 4.26 -28.58 -21.83
C ALA A 18 3.96 -29.56 -22.97
N VAL A 19 4.98 -29.98 -23.72
CA VAL A 19 4.83 -30.96 -24.81
C VAL A 19 4.40 -32.32 -24.27
N ILE A 20 5.00 -32.79 -23.18
CA ILE A 20 4.62 -34.06 -22.54
C ILE A 20 3.17 -33.98 -22.02
N ALA A 21 2.80 -32.91 -21.33
CA ALA A 21 1.45 -32.72 -20.82
C ALA A 21 0.39 -32.63 -21.95
N ALA A 22 0.71 -31.95 -23.05
CA ALA A 22 -0.15 -31.89 -24.22
C ALA A 22 -0.28 -33.26 -24.92
N ALA A 23 0.81 -34.02 -25.02
CA ALA A 23 0.77 -35.38 -25.58
C ALA A 23 -0.10 -36.32 -24.73
N VAL A 24 0.04 -36.27 -23.41
CA VAL A 24 -0.79 -37.07 -22.48
C VAL A 24 -2.26 -36.66 -22.56
N GLY A 25 -2.55 -35.35 -22.59
CA GLY A 25 -3.92 -34.84 -22.77
C GLY A 25 -4.53 -35.25 -24.12
N GLY A 26 -3.74 -35.25 -25.20
CA GLY A 26 -4.16 -35.74 -26.51
C GLY A 26 -4.49 -37.24 -26.51
N VAL A 27 -3.65 -38.06 -25.87
CA VAL A 27 -3.92 -39.51 -25.72
C VAL A 27 -5.19 -39.75 -24.89
N ALA A 28 -5.42 -39.01 -23.81
CA ALA A 28 -6.65 -39.10 -23.02
C ALA A 28 -7.90 -38.71 -23.83
N ALA A 29 -7.80 -37.69 -24.69
CA ALA A 29 -8.88 -37.29 -25.59
C ALA A 29 -9.24 -38.39 -26.60
N THR A 30 -8.24 -39.11 -27.14
CA THR A 30 -8.47 -40.23 -28.07
C THR A 30 -9.08 -41.47 -27.39
N ARG A 31 -9.03 -41.57 -26.06
CA ARG A 31 -9.62 -42.67 -25.27
C ARG A 31 -11.06 -42.41 -24.82
N GLY A 32 -11.68 -41.33 -25.29
CA GLY A 32 -13.09 -41.00 -25.03
C GLY A 32 -13.30 -39.97 -23.89
N GLU A 33 -12.25 -39.57 -23.18
CA GLU A 33 -12.33 -38.58 -22.09
C GLU A 33 -12.09 -37.14 -22.61
N LEU A 34 -12.87 -36.73 -23.62
CA LEU A 34 -12.69 -35.45 -24.33
C LEU A 34 -12.61 -34.22 -23.42
N ARG A 35 -13.41 -34.18 -22.35
CA ARG A 35 -13.42 -33.05 -21.40
C ARG A 35 -12.11 -32.92 -20.61
N LEU A 36 -11.49 -34.03 -20.22
CA LEU A 36 -10.25 -34.04 -19.43
C LEU A 36 -9.02 -33.89 -20.33
N GLY A 37 -9.05 -34.50 -21.51
CA GLY A 37 -7.97 -34.37 -22.49
C GLY A 37 -7.82 -32.94 -23.02
N LEU A 38 -8.94 -32.28 -23.37
CA LEU A 38 -8.91 -30.90 -23.87
C LEU A 38 -8.47 -29.88 -22.81
N THR A 39 -8.90 -30.06 -21.54
CA THR A 39 -8.45 -29.17 -20.46
C THR A 39 -6.97 -29.37 -20.15
N ALA A 40 -6.47 -30.61 -20.17
CA ALA A 40 -5.04 -30.89 -20.01
C ALA A 40 -4.19 -30.27 -21.13
N VAL A 41 -4.60 -30.38 -22.39
CA VAL A 41 -3.91 -29.74 -23.52
C VAL A 41 -3.95 -28.22 -23.40
N GLY A 42 -5.11 -27.65 -23.06
CA GLY A 42 -5.25 -26.20 -22.86
C GLY A 42 -4.35 -25.67 -21.74
N LEU A 43 -4.32 -26.34 -20.58
CA LEU A 43 -3.44 -25.97 -19.48
C LEU A 43 -1.97 -26.12 -19.84
N ALA A 44 -1.59 -27.20 -20.55
CA ALA A 44 -0.22 -27.41 -20.99
C ALA A 44 0.30 -26.28 -21.89
N ILE A 45 -0.53 -25.79 -22.82
CA ILE A 45 -0.18 -24.66 -23.70
C ILE A 45 -0.03 -23.37 -22.89
N VAL A 46 -0.99 -23.07 -21.99
CA VAL A 46 -0.97 -21.85 -21.17
C VAL A 46 0.23 -21.83 -20.22
N PHE A 47 0.47 -22.91 -19.49
CA PHE A 47 1.60 -23.00 -18.55
C PHE A 47 2.95 -23.10 -19.26
N GLY A 48 3.01 -23.73 -20.44
CA GLY A 48 4.19 -23.75 -21.28
C GLY A 48 4.57 -22.34 -21.75
N ALA A 49 3.61 -21.60 -22.31
CA ALA A 49 3.80 -20.22 -22.75
C ALA A 49 4.19 -19.29 -21.59
N ALA A 50 3.52 -19.42 -20.44
CA ALA A 50 3.86 -18.66 -19.23
C ALA A 50 5.26 -19.01 -18.71
N GLY A 51 5.66 -20.28 -18.74
CA GLY A 51 6.99 -20.74 -18.36
C GLY A 51 8.09 -20.20 -19.29
N VAL A 52 7.85 -20.16 -20.60
CA VAL A 52 8.77 -19.55 -21.56
C VAL A 52 8.87 -18.03 -21.33
N ALA A 53 7.75 -17.34 -21.12
CA ALA A 53 7.74 -15.92 -20.80
C ALA A 53 8.54 -15.61 -19.50
N ALA A 54 8.39 -16.45 -18.48
CA ALA A 54 9.12 -16.33 -17.21
C ALA A 54 10.64 -16.60 -17.33
N THR A 55 11.09 -17.31 -18.37
CA THR A 55 12.53 -17.45 -18.64
C THR A 55 13.14 -16.21 -19.32
N GLN A 56 12.31 -15.39 -19.98
CA GLN A 56 12.74 -14.14 -20.63
C GLN A 56 12.79 -12.92 -19.67
N SER A 57 12.34 -13.04 -18.41
CA SER A 57 12.44 -11.98 -17.39
C SER A 57 13.88 -11.80 -16.92
N SER A 58 14.69 -11.07 -17.71
CA SER A 58 16.05 -10.64 -17.38
C SER A 58 16.11 -9.78 -16.10
N VAL A 59 17.22 -9.84 -15.36
CA VAL A 59 17.50 -8.95 -14.21
C VAL A 59 17.47 -7.46 -14.62
N GLY A 60 17.78 -7.15 -15.89
CA GLY A 60 17.63 -5.80 -16.45
C GLY A 60 16.18 -5.32 -16.58
N ASN A 61 15.20 -6.25 -16.65
CA ASN A 61 13.77 -5.90 -16.58
C ASN A 61 13.29 -5.73 -15.12
N LEU A 62 14.00 -6.28 -14.14
CA LEU A 62 13.67 -6.07 -12.73
C LEU A 62 14.05 -4.66 -12.27
N GLU A 63 15.15 -4.09 -12.76
CA GLU A 63 15.48 -2.67 -12.46
C GLU A 63 14.58 -1.68 -13.21
N SER A 64 14.03 -2.06 -14.37
CA SER A 64 13.05 -1.22 -15.09
C SER A 64 11.64 -1.27 -14.50
N VAL A 65 11.30 -2.34 -13.77
CA VAL A 65 9.97 -2.54 -13.13
C VAL A 65 10.02 -2.27 -11.61
N VAL A 66 11.15 -2.54 -10.96
CA VAL A 66 11.36 -2.43 -9.51
C VAL A 66 12.63 -1.61 -9.25
N THR A 67 12.45 -0.31 -9.09
CA THR A 67 13.49 0.59 -8.60
C THR A 67 13.54 0.54 -7.08
N TRP A 68 14.55 -0.14 -6.53
CA TRP A 68 14.71 -0.32 -5.08
C TRP A 68 14.70 1.01 -4.31
N SER A 69 15.28 2.06 -4.88
CA SER A 69 15.29 3.40 -4.29
C SER A 69 13.89 3.99 -4.16
N ALA A 70 13.05 3.86 -5.20
CA ALA A 70 11.68 4.33 -5.17
C ALA A 70 10.80 3.50 -4.22
N LEU A 71 11.05 2.20 -4.13
CA LEU A 71 10.34 1.32 -3.21
C LEU A 71 10.60 1.73 -1.75
N ILE A 72 11.85 2.03 -1.41
CA ILE A 72 12.23 2.49 -0.08
C ILE A 72 11.69 3.88 0.21
N ALA A 73 11.76 4.80 -0.75
CA ALA A 73 11.16 6.13 -0.61
C ALA A 73 9.65 6.04 -0.33
N SER A 74 8.93 5.19 -1.08
CA SER A 74 7.51 4.91 -0.88
C SER A 74 7.24 4.27 0.49
N MET A 75 8.03 3.27 0.88
CA MET A 75 7.93 2.63 2.19
C MET A 75 8.07 3.64 3.32
N LEU A 76 9.07 4.52 3.26
CA LEU A 76 9.27 5.56 4.28
C LEU A 76 8.14 6.59 4.28
N ARG A 77 7.64 7.00 3.11
CA ARG A 77 6.49 7.91 2.98
C ARG A 77 5.24 7.37 3.69
N PHE A 78 4.97 6.07 3.59
CA PHE A 78 3.83 5.45 4.28
C PHE A 78 4.12 5.08 5.74
N ALA A 79 5.34 4.62 6.05
CA ALA A 79 5.71 4.22 7.40
C ALA A 79 5.78 5.41 8.37
N THR A 80 6.24 6.57 7.90
CA THR A 80 6.41 7.78 8.74
C THR A 80 5.13 8.18 9.49
N PRO A 81 3.97 8.41 8.85
CA PRO A 81 2.75 8.76 9.57
C PRO A 81 2.29 7.64 10.51
N LEU A 82 2.49 6.36 10.15
CA LEU A 82 2.15 5.22 11.01
C LEU A 82 3.04 5.14 12.26
N ILE A 83 4.33 5.48 12.15
CA ILE A 83 5.24 5.54 13.30
C ILE A 83 4.82 6.66 14.25
N PHE A 84 4.52 7.85 13.73
CA PHE A 84 4.03 8.96 14.55
C PHE A 84 2.72 8.62 15.26
N ALA A 85 1.80 7.99 14.53
CA ALA A 85 0.57 7.43 15.07
C ALA A 85 0.85 6.42 16.20
N GLY A 86 1.72 5.43 15.96
CA GLY A 86 2.10 4.42 16.94
C GLY A 86 2.74 5.00 18.20
N ILE A 87 3.57 6.04 18.07
CA ILE A 87 4.13 6.77 19.22
C ILE A 87 3.02 7.43 20.04
N GLY A 88 2.04 8.07 19.38
CA GLY A 88 0.87 8.63 20.05
C GLY A 88 0.04 7.57 20.78
N GLY A 89 -0.19 6.42 20.14
CA GLY A 89 -0.88 5.27 20.74
C GLY A 89 -0.15 4.72 21.95
N MET A 90 1.18 4.57 21.86
CA MET A 90 2.03 4.15 22.97
C MET A 90 1.90 5.11 24.17
N PHE A 91 1.90 6.43 23.96
CA PHE A 91 1.66 7.37 25.06
C PHE A 91 0.28 7.20 25.70
N SER A 92 -0.76 6.97 24.89
CA SER A 92 -2.11 6.70 25.38
C SER A 92 -2.16 5.43 26.24
N GLU A 93 -1.58 4.33 25.78
CA GLU A 93 -1.53 3.08 26.53
C GLU A 93 -0.74 3.22 27.84
N ARG A 94 0.36 3.99 27.82
CA ARG A 94 1.13 4.31 29.03
C ARG A 94 0.33 5.12 30.06
N SER A 95 -0.67 5.88 29.64
CA SER A 95 -1.63 6.56 30.53
C SER A 95 -2.83 5.69 30.96
N GLY A 96 -2.89 4.42 30.54
CA GLY A 96 -3.99 3.51 30.87
C GLY A 96 -5.23 3.64 29.96
N VAL A 97 -5.09 4.29 28.80
CA VAL A 97 -6.17 4.44 27.82
C VAL A 97 -5.72 3.82 26.50
N VAL A 98 -6.26 2.66 26.16
CA VAL A 98 -6.04 1.98 24.88
C VAL A 98 -6.77 2.75 23.77
N ASN A 99 -6.03 3.25 22.79
CA ASN A 99 -6.59 4.07 21.71
C ASN A 99 -6.79 3.26 20.42
N ILE A 100 -7.90 2.53 20.35
CA ILE A 100 -8.33 1.82 19.13
C ILE A 100 -8.84 2.80 18.05
N GLY A 101 -9.20 4.03 18.43
CA GLY A 101 -9.74 5.07 17.56
C GLY A 101 -8.71 5.83 16.72
N LEU A 102 -7.47 5.35 16.67
CA LEU A 102 -6.33 6.08 16.11
C LEU A 102 -6.46 6.28 14.59
N GLU A 103 -7.01 5.28 13.89
CA GLU A 103 -7.28 5.37 12.45
C GLU A 103 -8.28 6.51 12.14
N GLY A 104 -9.33 6.65 12.95
CA GLY A 104 -10.29 7.73 12.83
C GLY A 104 -9.68 9.11 13.13
N MET A 105 -8.76 9.19 14.09
CA MET A 105 -8.00 10.42 14.36
C MET A 105 -7.10 10.80 13.17
N MET A 106 -6.44 9.82 12.55
CA MET A 106 -5.63 10.03 11.34
C MET A 106 -6.49 10.50 10.15
N LEU A 107 -7.62 9.84 9.89
CA LEU A 107 -8.56 10.22 8.83
C LEU A 107 -9.08 11.64 9.02
N SER A 108 -9.49 11.97 10.25
CA SER A 108 -9.96 13.32 10.59
C SER A 108 -8.86 14.36 10.38
N GLY A 109 -7.64 14.09 10.86
CA GLY A 109 -6.50 14.98 10.65
C GLY A 109 -6.16 15.17 9.17
N ALA A 110 -6.18 14.10 8.37
CA ALA A 110 -5.92 14.18 6.93
C ALA A 110 -6.95 15.05 6.19
N PHE A 111 -8.24 14.83 6.47
CA PHE A 111 -9.32 15.61 5.86
C PHE A 111 -9.25 17.09 6.24
N PHE A 112 -9.22 17.40 7.54
CA PHE A 112 -9.19 18.78 8.01
C PHE A 112 -7.85 19.48 7.70
N GLY A 113 -6.77 18.72 7.49
CA GLY A 113 -5.49 19.26 7.03
C GLY A 113 -5.54 19.75 5.59
N ILE A 114 -6.11 18.95 4.69
CA ILE A 114 -6.35 19.35 3.29
C ILE A 114 -7.30 20.54 3.24
N LEU A 115 -8.44 20.45 3.94
CA LEU A 115 -9.42 21.52 3.98
C LEU A 115 -8.81 22.83 4.51
N GLY A 116 -8.01 22.75 5.57
CA GLY A 116 -7.33 23.90 6.15
C GLY A 116 -6.31 24.51 5.18
N ALA A 117 -5.47 23.69 4.53
CA ALA A 117 -4.48 24.16 3.56
C ALA A 117 -5.15 24.83 2.36
N GLU A 118 -6.24 24.26 1.85
CA GLU A 118 -7.02 24.79 0.74
C GLU A 118 -7.66 26.14 1.09
N LYS A 119 -8.39 26.23 2.22
CA LYS A 119 -9.09 27.46 2.60
C LYS A 119 -8.16 28.59 2.99
N THR A 120 -7.00 28.28 3.53
CA THR A 120 -6.04 29.30 4.00
C THR A 120 -4.94 29.63 2.99
N GLY A 121 -4.76 28.81 1.96
CA GLY A 121 -3.63 28.95 1.04
C GLY A 121 -2.26 28.66 1.67
N SER A 122 -2.21 28.01 2.84
CA SER A 122 -0.96 27.73 3.55
C SER A 122 -0.89 26.29 4.07
N TRP A 123 0.16 25.57 3.67
CA TRP A 123 0.41 24.20 4.15
C TRP A 123 0.63 24.14 5.67
N VAL A 124 1.20 25.20 6.27
CA VAL A 124 1.44 25.29 7.72
C VAL A 124 0.12 25.36 8.48
N LEU A 125 -0.82 26.16 7.98
CA LEU A 125 -2.16 26.27 8.58
C LEU A 125 -2.97 24.99 8.38
N GLY A 126 -2.75 24.26 7.29
CA GLY A 126 -3.26 22.90 7.12
C GLY A 126 -2.71 21.91 8.14
N VAL A 127 -1.41 21.95 8.45
CA VAL A 127 -0.85 21.10 9.52
C VAL A 127 -1.48 21.45 10.88
N LEU A 128 -1.66 22.74 11.17
CA LEU A 128 -2.32 23.17 12.41
C LEU A 128 -3.78 22.73 12.49
N SER A 129 -4.55 22.83 11.39
CA SER A 129 -5.94 22.34 11.38
C SER A 129 -6.01 20.82 11.58
N ALA A 130 -5.08 20.06 11.00
CA ALA A 130 -4.97 18.62 11.22
C ALA A 130 -4.71 18.27 12.70
N ILE A 131 -3.77 18.98 13.34
CA ILE A 131 -3.45 18.81 14.78
C ILE A 131 -4.68 19.09 15.64
N ILE A 132 -5.37 20.20 15.38
CA ILE A 132 -6.58 20.59 16.14
C ILE A 132 -7.68 19.54 15.97
N ALA A 133 -7.94 19.10 14.73
CA ALA A 133 -8.95 18.08 14.47
C ALA A 133 -8.63 16.76 15.18
N GLY A 134 -7.39 16.29 15.08
CA GLY A 134 -6.94 15.07 15.79
C GLY A 134 -7.09 15.20 17.30
N ALA A 135 -6.70 16.35 17.88
CA ALA A 135 -6.84 16.62 19.30
C ALA A 135 -8.31 16.66 19.76
N LEU A 136 -9.21 17.23 18.94
CA LEU A 136 -10.65 17.24 19.22
C LEU A 136 -11.22 15.82 19.25
N ILE A 137 -10.92 14.99 18.26
CA ILE A 137 -11.37 13.58 18.24
C ILE A 137 -10.77 12.79 19.41
N ALA A 138 -9.49 13.00 19.72
CA ALA A 138 -8.85 12.39 20.89
C ALA A 138 -9.51 12.82 22.21
N SER A 139 -9.92 14.09 22.32
CA SER A 139 -10.60 14.59 23.51
C SER A 139 -11.98 13.95 23.70
N ILE A 140 -12.71 13.69 22.62
CA ILE A 140 -13.98 12.94 22.66
C ILE A 140 -13.73 11.53 23.19
N HIS A 141 -12.72 10.84 22.67
CA HIS A 141 -12.34 9.51 23.17
C HIS A 141 -11.99 9.54 24.66
N ALA A 142 -11.20 10.54 25.09
CA ALA A 142 -10.78 10.70 26.47
C ALA A 142 -11.96 10.97 27.40
N VAL A 143 -12.92 11.80 27.01
CA VAL A 143 -14.14 12.03 27.82
C VAL A 143 -14.95 10.74 27.97
N ILE A 144 -15.17 10.02 26.87
CA ILE A 144 -15.96 8.78 26.88
C ILE A 144 -15.28 7.68 27.70
N SER A 145 -13.97 7.51 27.54
CA SER A 145 -13.22 6.45 28.23
C SER A 145 -12.90 6.78 29.69
N ILE A 146 -12.54 8.03 30.01
CA ILE A 146 -12.08 8.42 31.35
C ILE A 146 -13.25 8.88 32.23
N HIS A 147 -14.07 9.81 31.73
CA HIS A 147 -15.14 10.42 32.54
C HIS A 147 -16.38 9.51 32.56
N LEU A 148 -16.79 8.98 31.41
CA LEU A 148 -17.96 8.11 31.31
C LEU A 148 -17.65 6.65 31.60
N ARG A 149 -16.37 6.28 31.71
CA ARG A 149 -15.88 4.91 31.99
C ARG A 149 -16.44 3.87 31.02
N ALA A 150 -16.67 4.26 29.77
CA ALA A 150 -17.12 3.35 28.74
C ALA A 150 -15.98 2.43 28.29
N ASP A 151 -16.35 1.33 27.66
CA ASP A 151 -15.40 0.41 27.04
C ASP A 151 -14.60 1.13 25.93
N GLN A 152 -13.27 1.09 26.05
CA GLN A 152 -12.35 1.81 25.17
C GLN A 152 -12.31 1.21 23.75
N ILE A 153 -12.56 -0.09 23.61
CA ILE A 153 -12.65 -0.77 22.31
C ILE A 153 -13.92 -0.29 21.59
N VAL A 154 -15.05 -0.26 22.30
CA VAL A 154 -16.32 0.23 21.74
C VAL A 154 -16.23 1.71 21.36
N SER A 155 -15.67 2.55 22.25
CA SER A 155 -15.49 3.98 21.95
C SER A 155 -14.54 4.21 20.77
N GLY A 156 -13.40 3.51 20.73
CA GLY A 156 -12.41 3.65 19.67
C GLY A 156 -12.94 3.19 18.31
N THR A 157 -13.63 2.04 18.26
CA THR A 157 -14.27 1.56 17.02
C THR A 157 -15.37 2.51 16.53
N ALA A 158 -16.18 3.06 17.45
CA ALA A 158 -17.18 4.07 17.10
C ALA A 158 -16.56 5.34 16.51
N ILE A 159 -15.41 5.78 17.04
CA ILE A 159 -14.66 6.91 16.50
C ILE A 159 -14.14 6.62 15.09
N ASN A 160 -13.64 5.41 14.83
CA ASN A 160 -13.19 5.04 13.48
C ASN A 160 -14.35 5.08 12.47
N PHE A 161 -15.51 4.54 12.83
CA PHE A 161 -16.69 4.60 11.96
C PHE A 161 -17.22 6.02 11.76
N LEU A 162 -17.26 6.82 12.83
CA LEU A 162 -17.64 8.22 12.76
C LEU A 162 -16.72 8.98 11.83
N ALA A 163 -15.40 8.85 11.99
CA ALA A 163 -14.42 9.50 11.14
C ALA A 163 -14.57 9.05 9.69
N LEU A 164 -14.61 7.74 9.43
CA LEU A 164 -14.78 7.19 8.09
C LEU A 164 -16.02 7.75 7.37
N GLY A 165 -17.17 7.76 8.05
CA GLY A 165 -18.42 8.29 7.51
C GLY A 165 -18.38 9.80 7.32
N LEU A 166 -17.95 10.53 8.36
CA LEU A 166 -17.95 12.00 8.36
C LEU A 166 -16.96 12.56 7.34
N THR A 167 -15.70 12.12 7.36
CA THR A 167 -14.69 12.62 6.42
C THR A 167 -15.00 12.19 5.00
N GLY A 168 -15.52 10.98 4.79
CA GLY A 168 -15.94 10.51 3.47
C GLY A 168 -17.10 11.33 2.90
N TYR A 169 -18.14 11.56 3.71
CA TYR A 169 -19.29 12.38 3.32
C TYR A 169 -18.88 13.82 3.02
N LEU A 170 -18.17 14.48 3.93
CA LEU A 170 -17.75 15.87 3.76
C LEU A 170 -16.80 16.04 2.58
N PHE A 171 -15.94 15.05 2.31
CA PHE A 171 -15.07 15.10 1.14
C PHE A 171 -15.88 15.12 -0.16
N ILE A 172 -16.89 14.26 -0.28
CA ILE A 172 -17.77 14.22 -1.45
C ILE A 172 -18.63 15.49 -1.55
N ASP A 173 -19.12 16.00 -0.42
CA ASP A 173 -19.93 17.22 -0.39
C ASP A 173 -19.14 18.46 -0.85
N ILE A 174 -17.89 18.59 -0.40
CA ILE A 174 -17.05 19.77 -0.69
C ILE A 174 -16.35 19.65 -2.04
N TYR A 175 -15.85 18.46 -2.40
CA TYR A 175 -14.99 18.26 -3.58
C TYR A 175 -15.65 17.44 -4.69
N GLY A 176 -16.86 16.95 -4.48
CA GLY A 176 -17.55 16.07 -5.43
C GLY A 176 -16.96 14.66 -5.45
N SER A 177 -17.32 13.90 -6.49
CA SER A 177 -16.78 12.55 -6.73
C SER A 177 -15.44 12.53 -7.45
N GLU A 178 -14.89 13.70 -7.80
CA GLU A 178 -13.66 13.83 -8.58
C GLU A 178 -12.43 13.98 -7.68
N GLY A 179 -11.85 12.85 -7.27
CA GLY A 179 -10.46 12.76 -6.80
C GLY A 179 -9.99 13.79 -5.75
N THR A 180 -8.68 14.01 -5.69
CA THR A 180 -8.08 15.02 -4.79
C THR A 180 -8.13 16.40 -5.45
N PRO A 181 -8.50 17.48 -4.74
CA PRO A 181 -8.58 18.82 -5.31
C PRO A 181 -7.21 19.28 -5.83
N GLY A 182 -7.20 19.93 -6.99
CA GLY A 182 -5.98 20.50 -7.57
C GLY A 182 -5.56 21.80 -6.89
N GLY A 183 -4.25 22.10 -6.90
CA GLY A 183 -3.74 23.41 -6.48
C GLY A 183 -3.69 23.67 -4.97
N ILE A 184 -3.85 22.63 -4.14
CA ILE A 184 -3.69 22.76 -2.69
C ILE A 184 -2.20 22.99 -2.37
N PRO A 185 -1.86 23.99 -1.53
CA PRO A 185 -0.50 24.20 -1.04
C PRO A 185 0.07 22.93 -0.38
N ALA A 186 1.02 22.29 -1.05
CA ALA A 186 1.70 21.11 -0.54
C ALA A 186 2.86 21.51 0.39
N ILE A 187 3.23 20.58 1.27
CA ILE A 187 4.47 20.70 2.05
C ILE A 187 5.65 20.66 1.05
N PRO A 188 6.57 21.64 1.07
CA PRO A 188 7.69 21.67 0.15
C PRO A 188 8.59 20.43 0.29
N ASP A 189 9.02 19.87 -0.83
CA ASP A 189 9.98 18.76 -0.82
C ASP A 189 11.34 19.23 -0.30
N VAL A 190 11.89 18.48 0.66
CA VAL A 190 13.23 18.73 1.20
C VAL A 190 14.22 17.94 0.37
N SER A 191 14.89 18.61 -0.57
CA SER A 191 15.99 17.99 -1.34
C SER A 191 17.30 18.05 -0.56
N LEU A 192 17.88 16.89 -0.28
CA LEU A 192 19.18 16.78 0.36
C LEU A 192 20.26 16.76 -0.71
N GLY A 193 20.71 17.95 -1.14
CA GLY A 193 21.62 18.12 -2.27
C GLY A 193 22.93 17.31 -2.18
N PHE A 194 23.41 17.01 -0.98
CA PHE A 194 24.61 16.19 -0.75
C PHE A 194 24.40 14.67 -0.96
N LEU A 195 23.15 14.20 -1.03
CA LEU A 195 22.79 12.79 -1.19
C LEU A 195 22.55 12.40 -2.66
N ARG A 196 22.39 13.37 -3.57
CA ARG A 196 22.07 13.12 -4.99
C ARG A 196 23.05 12.20 -5.70
N ASP A 197 24.34 12.36 -5.41
CA ASP A 197 25.40 11.60 -6.06
C ASP A 197 25.68 10.25 -5.40
N VAL A 198 25.04 9.96 -4.26
CA VAL A 198 25.23 8.69 -3.53
C VAL A 198 24.42 7.61 -4.24
N PRO A 199 25.07 6.51 -4.73
CA PRO A 199 24.35 5.40 -5.33
C PRO A 199 23.25 4.90 -4.40
N PHE A 200 22.08 4.55 -4.96
CA PHE A 200 20.87 4.11 -4.25
C PHE A 200 20.16 5.19 -3.40
N PHE A 201 20.88 5.93 -2.55
CA PHE A 201 20.29 6.95 -1.66
C PHE A 201 19.88 8.22 -2.42
N GLY A 202 20.64 8.62 -3.44
CA GLY A 202 20.30 9.76 -4.28
C GLY A 202 18.97 9.57 -5.02
N GLY A 203 18.69 8.35 -5.47
CA GLY A 203 17.40 8.02 -6.11
C GLY A 203 16.23 7.85 -5.13
N ALA A 204 16.48 7.87 -3.82
CA ALA A 204 15.45 7.70 -2.78
C ALA A 204 15.14 8.99 -2.02
N PHE A 205 16.13 9.88 -1.85
CA PHE A 205 16.05 11.07 -1.00
C PHE A 205 16.54 12.38 -1.66
N GLY A 206 17.15 12.31 -2.86
CA GLY A 206 17.83 13.42 -3.53
C GLY A 206 16.96 14.19 -4.52
#